data_AF-A0AAX2UMM8-F1
#
_entry.id   AF-A0AAX2UMM8-F1
#
_cell.length_a   1.000
_cell.length_b   1.000
_cell.length_c   1.000
_cell.angle_alpha   90.00
_cell.angle_beta   90.00
_cell.angle_gamma   90.00
#
_symmetry.space_group_name_H-M   'P 1'
#
loop_
_entity.id
_entity.type
_entity.pdbx_description
1 polymer ?
#
loop_
_entity_poly.entity_id
_entity_poly.type
_entity_poly.pdbx_seq_one_letter_code
_entity_poly.pdbx_strand_id
1 'polypeptide(L)'
;MYGVLLKYMGENRSDEILQEIKLFGDLSEALENLRIYYAEFLVGYGVLWEDISEEEHRKLMLGKSLNELKEIAEEAYINKELDYIFELVSVKQCGENGLNFYLIEKSYDLEKWGVWEREKLEFKAL
;
A
#
# COMPACT_ATOMS: atom_id res chain seq x y z
N MET A 1 -12.05 -10.25 -6.89
CA MET A 1 -10.97 -10.29 -5.89
C MET A 1 -10.26 -8.96 -5.93
N TYR A 2 -9.78 -8.52 -4.77
CA TYR A 2 -9.02 -7.28 -4.63
C TYR A 2 -7.68 -7.62 -4.00
N GLY A 3 -6.70 -6.74 -4.17
CA GLY A 3 -5.39 -6.92 -3.59
C GLY A 3 -4.86 -5.62 -3.02
N VAL A 4 -4.06 -5.75 -1.97
CA VAL A 4 -3.18 -4.67 -1.49
C VAL A 4 -1.75 -5.10 -1.79
N LEU A 5 -1.05 -4.29 -2.58
CA LEU A 5 0.36 -4.45 -2.89
C LEU A 5 1.16 -3.50 -2.01
N LEU A 6 2.27 -3.99 -1.46
CA LEU A 6 3.30 -3.17 -0.86
C LEU A 6 4.49 -3.14 -1.81
N LYS A 7 4.95 -1.94 -2.17
CA LYS A 7 6.13 -1.74 -2.99
C LYS A 7 7.16 -0.91 -2.24
N TYR A 8 8.40 -1.36 -2.29
CA TYR A 8 9.55 -0.54 -1.95
C TYR A 8 9.89 0.35 -3.13
N MET A 9 10.28 1.60 -2.87
CA MET A 9 10.61 2.62 -3.86
C MET A 9 12.12 2.91 -3.96
N GLY A 10 12.93 2.40 -3.02
CA GLY A 10 14.34 2.76 -2.92
C GLY A 10 14.58 4.13 -2.31
N GLU A 11 15.77 4.37 -1.76
CA GLU A 11 16.19 5.67 -1.20
C GLU A 11 16.08 6.82 -2.22
N ASN A 12 16.24 6.50 -3.50
CA ASN A 12 16.13 7.44 -4.63
C ASN A 12 14.74 7.50 -5.27
N ARG A 13 13.78 6.67 -4.80
CA ARG A 13 12.39 6.62 -5.28
C ARG A 13 12.22 6.26 -6.75
N SER A 14 13.24 5.64 -7.32
CA SER A 14 13.25 5.19 -8.71
C SER A 14 12.97 3.70 -8.85
N ASP A 15 13.07 2.94 -7.75
CA ASP A 15 13.14 1.49 -7.79
C ASP A 15 11.82 0.93 -7.29
N GLU A 16 10.89 0.59 -8.18
CA GLU A 16 9.65 -0.09 -7.79
C GLU A 16 9.89 -1.59 -7.64
N ILE A 17 10.01 -2.06 -6.40
CA ILE A 17 10.16 -3.48 -6.09
C ILE A 17 8.95 -3.95 -5.29
N LEU A 18 8.18 -4.86 -5.88
CA LEU A 18 7.08 -5.53 -5.20
C LEU A 18 7.62 -6.34 -4.01
N GLN A 19 7.10 -6.06 -2.82
CA GLN A 19 7.48 -6.74 -1.58
C GLN A 19 6.43 -7.76 -1.16
N GLU A 20 5.16 -7.37 -1.20
CA GLU A 20 4.07 -8.21 -0.70
C GLU A 20 2.79 -8.01 -1.51
N ILE A 21 2.01 -9.08 -1.65
CA ILE A 21 0.64 -9.08 -2.18
C ILE A 21 -0.26 -9.76 -1.16
N LYS A 22 -1.34 -9.09 -0.75
CA LYS A 22 -2.44 -9.73 -0.01
C LYS A 22 -3.73 -9.63 -0.80
N LEU A 23 -4.45 -10.74 -0.88
CA LEU A 23 -5.65 -10.89 -1.70
C LEU A 23 -6.89 -11.04 -0.84
N PHE A 24 -7.98 -10.38 -1.24
CA PHE A 24 -9.22 -10.26 -0.50
C PHE A 24 -10.43 -10.56 -1.36
N GLY A 25 -11.49 -11.09 -0.74
CA GLY A 25 -12.70 -11.50 -1.45
C GLY A 25 -13.46 -10.31 -2.02
N ASP A 26 -13.56 -9.25 -1.23
CA ASP A 26 -14.32 -8.04 -1.54
C ASP A 26 -13.51 -6.74 -1.29
N LEU A 27 -14.05 -5.63 -1.81
CA LEU A 27 -13.40 -4.33 -1.77
C LEU A 27 -13.40 -3.71 -0.37
N SER A 28 -14.46 -3.94 0.41
CA SER A 28 -14.58 -3.39 1.76
C SER A 28 -13.54 -4.01 2.68
N GLU A 29 -13.35 -5.33 2.59
CA GLU A 29 -12.30 -6.06 3.29
C GLU A 29 -10.91 -5.55 2.89
N ALA A 30 -10.67 -5.36 1.59
CA ALA A 30 -9.38 -4.84 1.10
C ALA A 30 -9.09 -3.42 1.62
N LEU A 31 -10.10 -2.54 1.64
CA LEU A 31 -9.97 -1.16 2.12
C LEU A 31 -9.69 -1.10 3.63
N GLU A 32 -10.38 -1.93 4.44
CA GLU A 32 -10.13 -1.99 5.87
C GLU A 32 -8.74 -2.56 6.18
N ASN A 33 -8.31 -3.59 5.45
CA ASN A 33 -6.95 -4.12 5.59
C ASN A 33 -5.90 -3.10 5.14
N LEU A 34 -6.14 -2.37 4.06
CA LEU A 34 -5.26 -1.28 3.62
C LEU A 34 -5.11 -0.23 4.73
N ARG A 35 -6.22 0.17 5.38
CA ARG A 35 -6.20 1.10 6.52
C ARG A 35 -5.33 0.58 7.66
N ILE A 36 -5.52 -0.69 8.05
CA ILE A 36 -4.72 -1.33 9.10
C ILE A 36 -3.24 -1.37 8.70
N TYR A 37 -2.92 -1.74 7.45
CA TYR A 37 -1.52 -1.79 7.01
C TYR A 37 -0.86 -0.43 7.02
N TYR A 38 -1.53 0.63 6.58
CA TYR A 38 -1.01 1.97 6.74
C TYR A 38 -0.71 2.30 8.20
N ALA A 39 -1.66 2.06 9.11
CA ALA A 39 -1.47 2.36 10.52
C ALA A 39 -0.27 1.61 11.12
N GLU A 40 -0.16 0.31 10.90
CA GLU A 40 0.96 -0.51 11.38
C GLU A 40 2.29 -0.09 10.75
N PHE A 41 2.28 0.27 9.47
CA PHE A 41 3.49 0.67 8.75
C PHE A 41 4.02 2.01 9.27
N LEU A 42 3.14 3.00 9.46
CA LEU A 42 3.50 4.30 10.04
C LEU A 42 4.08 4.17 11.44
N VAL A 43 3.53 3.26 12.26
CA VAL A 43 4.06 2.94 13.60
C VAL A 43 5.47 2.35 13.49
N GLY A 44 5.66 1.35 12.63
CA GLY A 44 6.96 0.70 12.46
C GLY A 44 8.07 1.64 11.97
N TYR A 45 7.70 2.69 11.22
CA TYR A 45 8.62 3.73 10.76
C TYR A 45 8.77 4.90 11.74
N GLY A 46 7.99 4.92 12.83
CA GLY A 46 8.00 6.01 13.79
C GLY A 46 7.57 7.36 13.21
N VAL A 47 6.72 7.33 12.17
CA VAL A 47 6.16 8.54 11.59
C VAL A 47 5.26 9.22 12.61
N LEU A 48 5.47 10.53 12.83
CA LEU A 48 4.78 11.31 13.86
C LEU A 48 4.92 10.72 15.28
N TRP A 49 5.97 9.94 15.54
CA TRP A 49 6.19 9.37 16.88
C TRP A 49 6.73 10.43 17.84
N GLU A 50 5.92 10.75 18.85
CA GLU A 50 6.27 11.63 19.96
C GLU A 50 6.80 10.86 21.19
N ASP A 51 6.92 11.51 22.36
CA ASP A 51 7.31 10.89 23.65
C ASP A 51 6.18 10.01 24.25
N ILE A 52 5.62 9.11 23.45
CA ILE A 52 4.59 8.13 23.85
C ILE A 52 5.09 6.70 23.60
N SER A 53 4.47 5.73 24.26
CA SER A 53 4.81 4.32 24.01
C SER A 53 4.40 3.87 22.60
N GLU A 54 5.07 2.85 22.05
CA GLU A 54 4.72 2.26 20.75
C GLU A 54 3.27 1.76 20.74
N GLU A 55 2.80 1.20 21.86
CA GLU A 55 1.42 0.72 22.01
C GLU A 55 0.41 1.87 21.92
N GLU A 56 0.71 3.01 22.54
CA GLU A 56 -0.13 4.21 22.45
C GLU A 56 -0.10 4.80 21.04
N HIS A 57 1.07 4.88 20.43
CA HIS A 57 1.22 5.34 19.05
C HIS A 57 0.41 4.46 18.08
N ARG A 58 0.47 3.14 18.27
CA ARG A 58 -0.31 2.18 17.50
C ARG A 58 -1.81 2.38 17.67
N LYS A 59 -2.30 2.61 18.89
CA LYS A 59 -3.72 2.92 19.15
C LYS A 59 -4.15 4.21 18.44
N LEU A 60 -3.32 5.24 18.45
CA LEU A 60 -3.59 6.50 17.75
C LEU A 60 -3.69 6.29 16.24
N MET A 61 -2.73 5.59 15.62
CA MET A 61 -2.75 5.32 14.19
C MET A 61 -3.92 4.43 13.78
N LEU A 62 -4.23 3.38 14.54
CA LEU A 62 -5.39 2.53 14.27
C LEU A 62 -6.74 3.24 14.47
N GLY A 63 -6.77 4.36 15.20
CA GLY A 63 -7.95 5.20 15.35
C GLY A 63 -8.25 6.12 14.16
N LYS A 64 -7.30 6.27 13.22
CA LYS A 64 -7.44 7.15 12.06
C LYS A 64 -8.21 6.49 10.92
N SER A 65 -8.88 7.32 10.14
CA SER A 65 -9.48 6.91 8.87
C SER A 65 -8.40 6.61 7.82
N LEU A 66 -8.76 5.86 6.77
CA LEU A 66 -7.84 5.54 5.69
C LEU A 66 -7.28 6.78 4.99
N ASN A 67 -8.09 7.84 4.83
CA ASN A 67 -7.65 9.06 4.17
C ASN A 67 -6.64 9.83 5.02
N GLU A 68 -6.88 9.97 6.33
CA GLU A 68 -5.91 10.61 7.23
C GLU A 68 -4.58 9.87 7.23
N LEU A 69 -4.61 8.54 7.21
CA LEU A 69 -3.39 7.72 7.15
C LEU A 69 -2.64 7.91 5.82
N LYS A 70 -3.37 8.02 4.70
CA LYS A 70 -2.78 8.32 3.40
C LYS A 70 -2.09 9.69 3.38
N GLU A 71 -2.74 10.71 3.94
CA GLU A 71 -2.18 12.06 4.03
C GLU A 71 -0.89 12.08 4.86
N ILE A 72 -0.91 11.47 6.05
CA ILE A 72 0.29 11.36 6.91
C ILE A 72 1.42 10.65 6.17
N ALA A 73 1.09 9.54 5.53
CA ALA A 73 2.08 8.73 4.87
C ALA A 73 2.62 9.43 3.60
N GLU A 74 1.84 10.33 2.99
CA GLU A 74 2.28 11.17 1.86
C GLU A 74 3.29 12.20 2.31
N GLU A 75 3.01 12.89 3.42
CA GLU A 75 3.94 13.86 3.99
C GLU A 75 5.25 13.18 4.42
N ALA A 76 5.17 12.03 5.10
CA ALA A 76 6.33 11.26 5.51
C ALA A 76 7.12 10.73 4.29
N TYR A 77 6.42 10.31 3.23
CA TYR A 77 7.06 10.03 1.96
C TYR A 77 7.75 11.29 1.44
N ILE A 78 7.09 12.43 1.22
CA ILE A 78 7.75 13.66 0.73
C ILE A 78 9.00 14.04 1.54
N ASN A 79 8.95 13.87 2.87
CA ASN A 79 10.05 14.19 3.80
C ASN A 79 11.19 13.16 3.84
N LYS A 80 11.11 12.04 3.11
CA LYS A 80 12.11 10.95 3.14
C LYS A 80 12.19 10.20 4.47
N GLU A 81 11.05 10.10 5.13
CA GLU A 81 10.83 9.26 6.30
C GLU A 81 10.22 7.90 5.92
N LEU A 82 9.67 7.80 4.70
CA LEU A 82 9.16 6.56 4.11
C LEU A 82 9.74 6.33 2.70
N ASP A 83 10.04 5.07 2.41
CA ASP A 83 10.51 4.59 1.11
C ASP A 83 9.58 3.53 0.49
N TYR A 84 8.34 3.46 0.95
CA TYR A 84 7.36 2.45 0.53
C TYR A 84 6.04 3.10 0.16
N ILE A 85 5.31 2.42 -0.72
CA ILE A 85 3.97 2.78 -1.16
C ILE A 85 3.04 1.58 -1.12
N PHE A 86 1.74 1.83 -0.98
CA PHE A 86 0.71 0.83 -1.14
C PHE A 86 -0.02 1.01 -2.47
N GLU A 87 -0.51 -0.08 -3.04
CA GLU A 87 -1.43 -0.05 -4.17
C GLU A 87 -2.64 -0.92 -3.87
N LEU A 88 -3.83 -0.37 -4.08
CA LEU A 88 -5.06 -1.13 -4.14
C LEU A 88 -5.32 -1.54 -5.58
N VAL A 89 -5.53 -2.83 -5.80
CA VAL A 89 -5.71 -3.39 -7.14
C VAL A 89 -6.95 -4.27 -7.19
N SER A 90 -7.63 -4.29 -8.34
CA SER A 90 -8.57 -5.36 -8.65
C SER A 90 -7.80 -6.52 -9.28
N VAL A 91 -8.17 -7.75 -8.92
CA VAL A 91 -7.48 -8.95 -9.38
C VAL A 91 -8.46 -9.82 -10.15
N LYS A 92 -8.09 -10.16 -11.39
CA LYS A 92 -8.83 -11.11 -12.23
C LYS A 92 -7.95 -12.28 -12.59
N GLN A 93 -8.49 -13.49 -12.46
CA GLN A 93 -7.83 -14.68 -12.97
C GLN A 93 -7.80 -14.65 -14.50
N CYS A 94 -6.66 -15.02 -15.08
CA CYS A 94 -6.44 -15.12 -16.51
C CYS A 94 -5.78 -16.47 -16.84
N GLY A 95 -6.53 -17.37 -17.50
CA GLY A 95 -6.07 -18.73 -17.76
C GLY A 95 -6.01 -19.59 -16.49
N GLU A 96 -5.38 -20.76 -16.59
CA GLU A 96 -5.34 -21.72 -15.46
C GLU A 96 -4.51 -21.21 -14.28
N ASN A 97 -3.42 -20.47 -14.52
CA ASN A 97 -2.44 -20.08 -13.50
C ASN A 97 -2.05 -18.58 -13.49
N GLY A 98 -2.75 -17.72 -14.24
CA GLY A 98 -2.42 -16.29 -14.32
C GLY A 98 -3.32 -15.41 -13.44
N LEU A 99 -2.73 -14.37 -12.85
CA LEU A 99 -3.45 -13.27 -12.23
C LEU A 99 -3.12 -11.97 -12.96
N ASN A 100 -4.16 -11.23 -13.35
CA ASN A 100 -4.03 -9.87 -13.86
C ASN A 100 -4.42 -8.91 -12.74
N PHE A 101 -3.57 -7.93 -12.50
CA PHE A 101 -3.79 -6.86 -11.54
C PHE A 101 -4.15 -5.59 -12.31
N TYR A 102 -5.22 -4.93 -11.90
CA TYR A 102 -5.62 -3.64 -12.45
C TYR A 102 -5.62 -2.64 -11.31
N LEU A 103 -4.79 -1.61 -11.45
CA LEU A 103 -4.68 -0.57 -10.44
C LEU A 103 -6.02 0.12 -10.21
N ILE A 104 -6.47 0.13 -8.96
CA ILE A 104 -7.62 0.94 -8.51
C ILE A 104 -7.09 2.25 -7.93
N GLU A 105 -6.09 2.15 -7.06
CA GLU A 105 -5.50 3.29 -6.37
C GLU A 105 -4.03 3.01 -6.05
N LYS A 106 -3.18 4.02 -6.20
CA LYS A 106 -1.77 4.01 -5.78
C LYS A 106 -1.55 5.12 -4.78
N SER A 107 -0.81 4.85 -3.71
CA SER A 107 -0.38 5.90 -2.77
C SER A 107 0.51 6.94 -3.46
N TYR A 108 0.29 8.22 -3.15
CA TYR A 108 1.14 9.38 -3.51
C TYR A 108 1.26 9.66 -5.01
N ASP A 109 0.15 9.57 -5.73
CA ASP A 109 0.11 10.00 -7.14
C ASP A 109 0.09 11.54 -7.22
N LEU A 110 1.28 12.15 -7.14
CA LEU A 110 1.49 13.60 -7.18
C LEU A 110 1.12 14.26 -8.53
N GLU A 111 0.93 13.49 -9.62
CA GLU A 111 0.45 13.99 -10.91
C GLU A 111 0.16 12.80 -11.84
N LYS A 112 -1.11 12.33 -11.94
CA LYS A 112 -1.82 11.97 -13.20
C LYS A 112 -2.90 10.91 -13.02
N TRP A 113 -4.13 11.32 -13.31
CA TRP A 113 -5.13 10.44 -13.90
C TRP A 113 -4.58 9.82 -15.19
N GLY A 114 -4.30 8.52 -15.14
CA GLY A 114 -4.06 7.68 -16.29
C GLY A 114 -4.33 6.25 -15.87
N VAL A 115 -5.32 5.60 -16.48
CA VAL A 115 -5.54 4.17 -16.32
C VAL A 115 -4.27 3.47 -16.83
N TRP A 116 -3.41 3.02 -15.92
CA TRP A 116 -2.25 2.21 -16.26
C TRP A 116 -2.65 0.74 -16.18
N GLU A 117 -2.97 0.15 -17.33
CA GLU A 117 -2.79 -1.30 -17.49
C GLU A 117 -1.28 -1.56 -17.51
N ARG A 118 -0.71 -2.01 -16.40
CA ARG A 118 0.67 -2.52 -16.40
C ARG A 118 0.76 -3.93 -15.82
N GLU A 119 1.33 -4.76 -16.69
CA GLU A 119 2.00 -6.05 -16.48
C GLU A 119 1.17 -7.27 -16.07
N LYS A 120 1.14 -8.22 -17.01
CA LYS A 120 0.80 -9.62 -16.77
C LYS A 120 1.92 -10.24 -15.94
N LEU A 121 1.73 -10.34 -14.63
CA LEU A 121 2.62 -11.09 -13.75
C LEU A 121 2.37 -12.59 -13.95
N GLU A 122 3.17 -13.24 -14.80
CA GLU A 122 3.14 -14.70 -14.98
C GLU A 122 3.93 -15.37 -13.85
N PHE A 123 3.22 -15.90 -12.85
CA PHE A 123 3.81 -16.82 -11.89
C PHE A 123 3.95 -18.19 -12.55
N LYS A 124 5.19 -18.61 -12.86
CA LYS A 124 5.45 -20.02 -13.16
C LYS A 124 5.47 -20.80 -11.84
N ALA A 125 4.56 -21.75 -11.69
CA ALA A 125 4.68 -22.76 -10.65
C ALA A 125 6.01 -23.51 -10.87
N LEU A 126 6.81 -23.62 -9.80
CA LEU A 126 8.02 -24.45 -9.74
C LEU A 126 7.66 -25.94 -9.83
#